data_AF-A0A9E5JMJ3-F1
#
_entry.id   AF-A0A9E5JMJ3-F1
#
_cell.length_a   1.000
_cell.length_b   1.000
_cell.length_c   1.000
_cell.angle_alpha   90.00
_cell.angle_beta   90.00
_cell.angle_gamma   90.00
#
_symmetry.space_group_name_H-M   'P 1'
#
loop_
_entity.id
_entity.type
_entity.pdbx_description
1 polymer ?
#
loop_
_entity_poly.entity_id
_entity_poly.type
_entity_poly.pdbx_seq_one_letter_code
_entity_poly.pdbx_strand_id
1 'polypeptide(L)'
;MTTETTLEEVQQTLAEYERIAIGTGEWNGTDAPEFSDDGREWTSAWLPTEDNPHPALCRATVYRKGVDHPVVVIVRWDEAFPADDDWRALWGRKPIALFGAFAIRAALRRAFRDVIGERREPDETLTVDPPQAASTGRDWFADLAAAETPAAVGLLHTEAKKARAVTVELERAIRRRIRELRETGPEAAIMPTPTPTPKLAQGGIVAPQPERAVQAASPRPVPTPPKVRLEETVRRPKGARRPQKQKPRGPRG
;
A
#
# COMPACT_ATOMS: atom_id res chain seq x y z
N MET A 1 8.10 17.72 -32.71
CA MET A 1 7.06 17.22 -31.80
C MET A 1 7.44 17.71 -30.41
N THR A 2 6.88 18.85 -30.03
CA THR A 2 7.04 19.43 -28.69
C THR A 2 6.30 18.51 -27.74
N THR A 3 7.02 17.84 -26.86
CA THR A 3 6.43 17.17 -25.70
C THR A 3 5.83 18.25 -24.82
N GLU A 4 4.54 18.52 -25.01
CA GLU A 4 3.72 19.18 -24.01
C GLU A 4 3.76 18.25 -22.79
N THR A 5 4.65 18.55 -21.85
CA THR A 5 4.53 18.06 -20.48
C THR A 5 3.19 18.58 -20.01
N THR A 6 2.16 17.74 -20.05
CA THR A 6 0.83 18.12 -19.63
C THR A 6 0.93 18.48 -18.16
N LEU A 7 0.16 19.48 -17.74
CA LEU A 7 0.05 19.90 -16.34
C LEU A 7 -0.27 18.72 -15.38
N GLU A 8 -0.72 17.60 -15.94
CA GLU A 8 -1.00 16.32 -15.28
C GLU A 8 0.24 15.46 -14.96
N GLU A 9 1.39 15.68 -15.60
CA GLU A 9 2.67 15.01 -15.31
C GLU A 9 3.52 15.76 -14.27
N VAL A 10 3.10 16.96 -13.87
CA VAL A 10 3.75 17.72 -12.80
C VAL A 10 3.46 17.02 -11.48
N GLN A 11 4.45 16.27 -10.98
CA GLN A 11 4.55 15.72 -9.62
C GLN A 11 3.60 16.42 -8.65
N GLN A 12 2.56 15.71 -8.24
CA GLN A 12 1.44 16.25 -7.48
C GLN A 12 1.90 16.58 -6.05
N THR A 13 2.44 17.79 -5.89
CA THR A 13 3.03 18.23 -4.62
C THR A 13 1.95 18.36 -3.55
N LEU A 14 2.31 18.18 -2.28
CA LEU A 14 1.40 18.44 -1.15
C LEU A 14 0.76 19.84 -1.22
N ALA A 15 1.52 20.84 -1.68
CA ALA A 15 1.05 22.21 -1.85
C ALA A 15 -0.10 22.35 -2.86
N GLU A 16 -0.19 21.48 -3.87
CA GLU A 16 -1.33 21.43 -4.80
C GLU A 16 -2.62 21.03 -4.10
N TYR A 17 -2.56 19.92 -3.34
CA TYR A 17 -3.70 19.42 -2.58
C TYR A 17 -4.18 20.45 -1.55
N GLU A 18 -3.24 21.09 -0.85
CA GLU A 18 -3.55 22.17 0.09
C GLU A 18 -4.19 23.36 -0.62
N ARG A 19 -3.68 23.77 -1.79
CA ARG A 19 -4.27 24.89 -2.55
C ARG A 19 -5.70 24.60 -2.97
N ILE A 20 -5.99 23.39 -3.46
CA ILE A 20 -7.35 22.99 -3.83
C ILE A 20 -8.26 23.04 -2.60
N ALA A 21 -7.83 22.47 -1.47
CA ALA A 21 -8.57 22.50 -0.21
C ALA A 21 -8.82 23.94 0.29
N ILE A 22 -7.81 24.80 0.26
CA ILE A 22 -7.93 26.24 0.59
C ILE A 22 -8.96 26.90 -0.31
N GLY A 23 -8.92 26.62 -1.61
CA GLY A 23 -9.80 27.20 -2.62
C GLY A 23 -11.30 26.94 -2.36
N THR A 24 -11.64 25.86 -1.64
CA THR A 24 -13.03 25.59 -1.23
C THR A 24 -13.57 26.54 -0.17
N GLY A 25 -12.69 27.18 0.62
CA GLY A 25 -13.08 27.92 1.82
C GLY A 25 -13.53 27.03 3.00
N GLU A 26 -13.59 25.71 2.82
CA GLU A 26 -14.05 24.75 3.82
C GLU A 26 -12.91 24.11 4.62
N TRP A 27 -11.65 24.33 4.23
CA TRP A 27 -10.51 23.85 5.01
C TRP A 27 -10.42 24.55 6.37
N ASN A 28 -10.23 23.74 7.42
CA ASN A 28 -10.11 24.19 8.80
C ASN A 28 -8.75 23.81 9.44
N GLY A 29 -7.79 23.40 8.62
CA GLY A 29 -6.44 23.03 9.06
C GLY A 29 -6.13 21.54 8.93
N THR A 30 -4.88 21.22 9.18
CA THR A 30 -4.29 19.88 9.12
C THR A 30 -3.32 19.77 10.29
N ASP A 31 -3.40 18.69 11.07
CA ASP A 31 -2.43 18.45 12.13
C ASP A 31 -1.08 18.01 11.53
N ALA A 32 0.00 18.21 12.27
CA ALA A 32 1.28 17.63 11.91
C ALA A 32 1.17 16.10 11.80
N PRO A 33 1.83 15.46 10.83
CA PRO A 33 1.78 14.02 10.70
C PRO A 33 2.43 13.38 11.93
N GLU A 34 1.81 12.30 12.40
CA GLU A 34 2.32 11.52 13.52
C GLU A 34 2.78 10.16 13.03
N PHE A 35 3.78 9.60 13.70
CA PHE A 35 4.47 8.38 13.30
C PHE A 35 4.46 7.38 14.45
N SER A 36 4.44 6.10 14.10
CA SER A 36 4.39 4.99 15.05
C SER A 36 4.98 3.73 14.44
N ASP A 37 5.57 2.86 15.27
CA ASP A 37 5.95 1.50 14.86
C ASP A 37 4.89 0.46 15.23
N ASP A 38 4.13 0.68 16.30
CA ASP A 38 3.22 -0.30 16.89
C ASP A 38 1.74 0.08 16.79
N GLY A 39 1.45 1.30 16.35
CA GLY A 39 0.11 1.87 16.24
C GLY A 39 -0.50 2.31 17.58
N ARG A 40 0.24 2.21 18.69
CA ARG A 40 -0.20 2.59 20.03
C ARG A 40 0.44 3.90 20.46
N GLU A 41 1.74 4.03 20.27
CA GLU A 41 2.49 5.24 20.58
C GLU A 41 2.69 6.07 19.33
N TRP A 42 2.26 7.33 19.37
CA TRP A 42 2.30 8.25 18.22
C TRP A 42 3.18 9.45 18.57
N THR A 43 4.14 9.77 17.69
CA THR A 43 5.04 10.92 17.85
C THR A 43 5.02 11.79 16.61
N SER A 44 5.04 13.12 16.79
CA SER A 44 5.21 14.07 15.68
C SER A 44 6.66 14.19 15.22
N ALA A 45 7.61 13.71 16.02
CA ALA A 45 9.03 13.72 15.72
C ALA A 45 9.60 12.30 15.81
N TRP A 46 9.85 11.70 14.64
CA TRP A 46 10.50 10.40 14.53
C TRP A 46 12.01 10.55 14.40
N LEU A 47 12.76 9.78 15.18
CA LEU A 47 14.21 9.67 15.06
C LEU A 47 14.56 8.26 14.58
N PRO A 48 15.12 8.12 13.37
CA PRO A 48 15.57 6.83 12.85
C PRO A 48 16.59 6.17 13.78
N THR A 49 16.42 4.87 14.03
CA THR A 49 17.39 4.01 14.73
C THR A 49 17.88 2.92 13.78
N GLU A 50 18.89 2.14 14.21
CA GLU A 50 19.36 0.99 13.44
C GLU A 50 18.27 -0.09 13.30
N ASP A 51 17.50 -0.34 14.37
CA ASP A 51 16.39 -1.29 14.36
C ASP A 51 15.19 -0.78 13.55
N ASN A 52 14.92 0.54 13.59
CA ASN A 52 13.80 1.18 12.91
C ASN A 52 14.27 2.39 12.10
N PRO A 53 14.80 2.17 10.88
CA PRO A 53 15.30 3.25 10.02
C PRO A 53 14.17 4.18 9.51
N HIS A 54 12.93 3.72 9.56
CA HIS A 54 11.72 4.46 9.21
C HIS A 54 10.56 3.99 10.09
N PRO A 55 9.55 4.84 10.34
CA PRO A 55 8.37 4.43 11.09
C PRO A 55 7.52 3.45 10.28
N ALA A 56 6.93 2.46 10.93
CA ALA A 56 6.04 1.51 10.27
C ALA A 56 4.70 2.14 9.82
N LEU A 57 4.22 3.15 10.54
CA LEU A 57 2.92 3.79 10.36
C LEU A 57 3.05 5.31 10.35
N CYS A 58 2.21 5.95 9.55
CA CYS A 58 1.98 7.40 9.60
C CYS A 58 0.49 7.69 9.69
N ARG A 59 0.12 8.59 10.58
CA ARG A 59 -1.24 9.12 10.76
C ARG A 59 -1.26 10.58 10.35
N ALA A 60 -2.27 10.94 9.58
CA ALA A 60 -2.57 12.33 9.23
C ALA A 60 -4.04 12.65 9.52
N THR A 61 -4.26 13.88 10.00
CA THR A 61 -5.58 14.37 10.42
C THR A 61 -5.89 15.68 9.70
N VAL A 62 -7.02 15.73 9.01
CA VAL A 62 -7.49 16.91 8.27
C VAL A 62 -8.87 17.33 8.78
N TYR A 63 -9.05 18.63 8.96
CA TYR A 63 -10.31 19.22 9.41
C TYR A 63 -11.01 19.95 8.26
N ARG A 64 -12.29 19.64 8.06
CA ARG A 64 -13.18 20.30 7.10
C ARG A 64 -14.36 20.91 7.86
N LYS A 65 -14.70 22.16 7.55
CA LYS A 65 -15.85 22.85 8.13
C LYS A 65 -17.15 22.11 7.79
N GLY A 66 -18.09 22.11 8.72
CA GLY A 66 -19.37 21.41 8.54
C GLY A 66 -19.29 19.89 8.70
N VAL A 67 -18.11 19.33 9.00
CA VAL A 67 -17.95 17.92 9.38
C VAL A 67 -17.62 17.86 10.87
N ASP A 68 -18.43 17.10 11.63
CA ASP A 68 -18.30 17.03 13.10
C ASP A 68 -17.02 16.33 13.57
N HIS A 69 -16.45 15.45 12.73
CA HIS A 69 -15.26 14.67 13.05
C HIS A 69 -14.17 14.89 12.01
N PRO A 70 -12.90 14.99 12.43
CA PRO A 70 -11.80 15.11 11.48
C PRO A 70 -11.67 13.84 10.66
N VAL A 71 -11.15 14.02 9.44
CA VAL A 71 -10.77 12.89 8.60
C VAL A 71 -9.38 12.43 9.03
N VAL A 72 -9.32 11.22 9.56
CA VAL A 72 -8.08 10.57 9.98
C VAL A 72 -7.74 9.47 9.00
N VAL A 73 -6.49 9.47 8.52
CA VAL A 73 -5.94 8.40 7.68
C VAL A 73 -4.69 7.84 8.35
N ILE A 74 -4.57 6.52 8.33
CA ILE A 74 -3.38 5.80 8.78
C ILE A 74 -2.87 5.01 7.57
N VAL A 75 -1.57 5.12 7.30
CA VAL A 75 -0.90 4.49 6.17
C VAL A 75 0.27 3.67 6.71
N ARG A 76 0.52 2.49 6.13
CA ARG A 76 1.72 1.70 6.40
C ARG A 76 2.86 2.11 5.48
N TRP A 77 4.09 2.09 5.99
CA TRP A 77 5.27 2.36 5.19
C TRP A 77 5.35 1.44 3.97
N ASP A 78 5.16 0.14 4.18
CA ASP A 78 5.23 -0.89 3.11
C ASP A 78 4.18 -0.69 2.01
N GLU A 79 3.08 0.00 2.29
CA GLU A 79 2.02 0.28 1.32
C GLU A 79 2.28 1.56 0.52
N ALA A 80 3.01 2.51 1.11
CA ALA A 80 3.30 3.80 0.51
C ALA A 80 4.68 3.86 -0.14
N PHE A 81 5.56 2.91 0.18
CA PHE A 81 6.92 2.90 -0.31
C PHE A 81 6.97 2.64 -1.81
N PRO A 82 7.58 3.52 -2.62
CA PRO A 82 7.49 3.42 -4.07
C PRO A 82 8.12 2.16 -4.65
N ALA A 83 7.61 1.71 -5.81
CA ALA A 83 8.25 0.61 -6.54
C ALA A 83 9.53 1.05 -7.26
N ASP A 84 9.53 2.26 -7.81
CA ASP A 84 10.61 2.83 -8.61
C ASP A 84 11.91 3.04 -7.81
N ASP A 85 13.06 2.66 -8.39
CA ASP A 85 14.38 2.68 -7.73
C ASP A 85 14.82 4.11 -7.34
N ASP A 86 14.62 5.09 -8.21
CA ASP A 86 15.05 6.48 -7.97
C ASP A 86 14.21 7.12 -6.87
N TRP A 87 12.90 6.85 -6.88
CA TRP A 87 11.99 7.26 -5.83
C TRP A 87 12.28 6.57 -4.50
N ARG A 88 12.59 5.27 -4.49
CA ARG A 88 13.00 4.56 -3.27
C ARG A 88 14.26 5.15 -2.66
N ALA A 89 15.27 5.45 -3.49
CA ALA A 89 16.49 6.10 -3.02
C ALA A 89 16.20 7.48 -2.40
N LEU A 90 15.26 8.24 -2.98
CA LEU A 90 14.82 9.52 -2.42
C LEU A 90 14.07 9.34 -1.09
N TRP A 91 13.19 8.34 -0.98
CA TRP A 91 12.47 8.01 0.26
C TRP A 91 13.40 7.54 1.37
N GLY A 92 14.41 6.72 1.06
CA GLY A 92 15.44 6.33 2.02
C GLY A 92 16.23 7.52 2.60
N ARG A 93 16.45 8.57 1.81
CA ARG A 93 17.12 9.80 2.26
C ARG A 93 16.22 10.73 3.08
N LYS A 94 14.89 10.70 2.85
CA LYS A 94 13.92 11.62 3.46
C LYS A 94 12.64 10.90 3.92
N PRO A 95 12.76 9.88 4.79
CA PRO A 95 11.64 8.99 5.07
C PRO A 95 10.46 9.73 5.70
N ILE A 96 10.71 10.55 6.72
CA ILE A 96 9.67 11.23 7.49
C ILE A 96 8.94 12.28 6.64
N ALA A 97 9.69 13.07 5.87
CA ALA A 97 9.12 14.14 5.06
C ALA A 97 8.21 13.59 3.95
N LEU A 98 8.66 12.54 3.24
CA LEU A 98 7.91 12.00 2.11
C LEU A 98 6.74 11.14 2.56
N PHE A 99 6.92 10.33 3.61
CA PHE A 99 5.84 9.52 4.16
C PHE A 99 4.76 10.38 4.85
N GLY A 100 5.16 11.39 5.62
CA GLY A 100 4.23 12.36 6.19
C GLY A 100 3.44 13.10 5.11
N ALA A 101 4.12 13.56 4.04
CA ALA A 101 3.45 14.21 2.93
C ALA A 101 2.48 13.27 2.18
N PHE A 102 2.84 11.98 2.04
CA PHE A 102 1.95 10.97 1.45
C PHE A 102 0.68 10.79 2.28
N ALA A 103 0.81 10.62 3.61
CA ALA A 103 -0.33 10.47 4.50
C ALA A 103 -1.25 11.70 4.49
N ILE A 104 -0.68 12.91 4.47
CA ILE A 104 -1.48 14.15 4.39
C ILE A 104 -2.24 14.22 3.06
N ARG A 105 -1.60 13.89 1.92
CA ARG A 105 -2.29 13.85 0.62
C ARG A 105 -3.45 12.85 0.66
N ALA A 106 -3.25 11.67 1.23
CA ALA A 106 -4.31 10.67 1.39
C ALA A 106 -5.49 11.19 2.27
N ALA A 107 -5.18 11.91 3.36
CA ALA A 107 -6.20 12.53 4.20
C ALA A 107 -6.95 13.66 3.48
N LEU A 108 -6.24 14.53 2.73
CA LEU A 108 -6.85 15.59 1.92
C LEU A 108 -7.75 15.03 0.82
N ARG A 109 -7.32 13.99 0.09
CA ARG A 109 -8.16 13.27 -0.89
C ARG A 109 -9.46 12.78 -0.27
N ARG A 110 -9.39 12.21 0.94
CA ARG A 110 -10.56 11.70 1.63
C ARG A 110 -11.47 12.81 2.16
N ALA A 111 -10.90 13.90 2.67
CA ALA A 111 -11.64 15.03 3.21
C ALA A 111 -12.32 15.89 2.13
N PHE A 112 -11.69 16.04 0.97
CA PHE A 112 -12.13 16.90 -0.13
C PHE A 112 -12.39 16.11 -1.42
N ARG A 113 -12.95 14.90 -1.28
CA ARG A 113 -13.18 13.96 -2.39
C ARG A 113 -14.00 14.57 -3.53
N ASP A 114 -14.92 15.46 -3.21
CA ASP A 114 -15.78 16.19 -4.14
C ASP A 114 -15.01 17.14 -5.08
N VAL A 115 -13.89 17.70 -4.65
CA VAL A 115 -13.09 18.65 -5.45
C VAL A 115 -11.74 18.10 -5.89
N ILE A 116 -11.11 17.23 -5.10
CA ILE A 116 -9.83 16.59 -5.42
C ILE A 116 -10.06 15.31 -6.25
N GLY A 117 -11.24 14.69 -6.12
CA GLY A 117 -11.60 13.44 -6.77
C GLY A 117 -11.03 12.20 -6.08
N GLU A 118 -11.36 11.03 -6.62
CA GLU A 118 -10.74 9.74 -6.27
C GLU A 118 -9.48 9.47 -7.13
N ARG A 119 -8.71 10.53 -7.45
CA ARG A 119 -7.53 10.40 -8.32
C ARG A 119 -6.52 9.46 -7.66
N ARG A 120 -6.21 8.38 -8.39
CA ARG A 120 -5.27 7.33 -8.04
C ARG A 120 -3.86 7.86 -8.27
N GLU A 121 -2.96 7.71 -7.30
CA GLU A 121 -1.55 8.09 -7.50
C GLU A 121 -0.95 7.21 -8.60
N PRO A 122 -0.01 7.69 -9.44
CA PRO A 122 0.57 6.89 -10.52
C PRO A 122 1.26 5.61 -10.02
N ASP A 123 1.68 5.59 -8.76
CA ASP A 123 2.25 4.42 -8.07
C ASP A 123 1.17 3.41 -7.57
N GLU A 124 -0.08 3.86 -7.44
CA GLU A 124 -1.24 2.98 -7.16
C GLU A 124 -1.75 2.29 -8.46
N THR A 125 -1.34 2.77 -9.63
CA THR A 125 -1.47 2.04 -10.91
C THR A 125 -0.25 1.14 -11.13
N LEU A 126 -0.30 -0.05 -10.54
CA LEU A 126 0.16 -1.22 -11.29
C LEU A 126 -0.77 -1.40 -12.49
N THR A 127 -0.64 -0.56 -13.51
CA THR A 127 -0.62 -1.16 -14.84
C THR A 127 0.60 -2.06 -14.77
N VAL A 128 0.36 -3.34 -14.52
CA VAL A 128 1.27 -4.37 -14.98
C VAL A 128 1.24 -4.20 -16.48
N ASP A 129 2.04 -3.26 -17.01
CA ASP A 129 2.42 -3.31 -18.39
C ASP A 129 2.97 -4.73 -18.56
N PRO A 130 2.37 -5.54 -19.46
CA PRO A 130 2.92 -6.86 -19.71
C PRO A 130 4.40 -6.64 -19.98
N PRO A 131 5.32 -7.32 -19.26
CA PRO A 131 6.73 -6.99 -19.32
C PRO A 131 7.13 -6.97 -20.79
N GLN A 132 7.56 -5.80 -21.27
CA GLN A 132 8.08 -5.63 -22.61
C GLN A 132 9.26 -6.60 -22.69
N ALA A 133 9.02 -7.77 -23.28
CA ALA A 133 10.02 -8.80 -23.40
C ALA A 133 11.20 -8.18 -24.13
N ALA A 134 12.36 -8.16 -23.48
CA ALA A 134 13.59 -7.87 -24.17
C ALA A 134 13.77 -8.98 -25.20
N SER A 135 13.33 -8.75 -26.43
CA SER A 135 13.63 -9.61 -27.56
C SER A 135 15.14 -9.49 -27.80
N THR A 136 15.91 -10.29 -27.08
CA THR A 136 17.11 -10.87 -27.69
C THR A 136 16.62 -11.42 -29.03
N GLY A 137 17.19 -11.01 -30.16
CA GLY A 137 16.72 -11.36 -31.52
C GLY A 137 16.80 -12.85 -31.88
N ARG A 138 16.69 -13.72 -30.87
CA ARG A 138 16.63 -15.17 -30.91
C ARG A 138 15.18 -15.59 -31.15
N ASP A 139 14.98 -16.39 -32.19
CA ASP A 139 13.68 -16.98 -32.49
C ASP A 139 13.46 -18.25 -31.65
N TRP A 140 12.83 -18.07 -30.50
CA TRP A 140 12.52 -19.16 -29.57
C TRP A 140 11.59 -20.22 -30.16
N PHE A 141 10.77 -19.87 -31.15
CA PHE A 141 9.87 -20.82 -31.80
C PHE A 141 10.62 -21.70 -32.80
N ALA A 142 11.57 -21.12 -33.55
CA ALA A 142 12.46 -21.88 -34.42
C ALA A 142 13.32 -22.87 -33.63
N ASP A 143 13.94 -22.41 -32.52
CA ASP A 143 14.75 -23.27 -31.66
C ASP A 143 13.93 -24.38 -30.99
N LEU A 144 12.68 -24.09 -30.61
CA LEU A 144 11.75 -25.09 -30.05
C LEU A 144 11.36 -26.15 -31.10
N ALA A 145 11.18 -25.76 -32.36
CA ALA A 145 10.89 -26.70 -33.45
C ALA A 145 12.08 -27.61 -33.75
N ALA A 146 13.31 -27.08 -33.66
CA ALA A 146 14.54 -27.83 -33.83
C ALA A 146 14.88 -28.77 -32.66
N ALA A 147 14.26 -28.60 -31.49
CA ALA A 147 14.48 -29.48 -30.35
C ALA A 147 13.92 -30.89 -30.60
N GLU A 148 14.79 -31.89 -30.58
CA GLU A 148 14.46 -33.31 -30.87
C GLU A 148 14.17 -34.13 -29.60
N THR A 149 14.52 -33.63 -28.41
CA THR A 149 14.33 -34.36 -27.15
C THR A 149 13.58 -33.53 -26.10
N PRO A 150 12.79 -34.17 -25.21
CA PRO A 150 12.14 -33.45 -24.11
C PRO A 150 13.12 -32.70 -23.20
N ALA A 151 14.33 -33.25 -23.02
CA ALA A 151 15.39 -32.60 -22.26
C ALA A 151 15.89 -31.31 -22.92
N ALA A 152 16.09 -31.31 -24.24
CA ALA A 152 16.47 -30.11 -25.00
C ALA A 152 15.39 -29.02 -24.91
N VAL A 153 14.10 -29.39 -24.96
CA VAL A 153 12.99 -28.45 -24.76
C VAL A 153 13.01 -27.86 -23.34
N GLY A 154 13.33 -28.67 -22.33
CA GLY A 154 13.46 -28.21 -20.93
C GLY A 154 14.60 -27.20 -20.71
N LEU A 155 15.75 -27.42 -21.37
CA LEU A 155 16.87 -26.48 -21.37
C LEU A 155 16.48 -25.16 -22.04
N LEU A 156 15.83 -25.23 -23.21
CA LEU A 156 15.34 -24.06 -23.94
C LEU A 156 14.33 -23.25 -23.11
N HIS A 157 13.42 -23.93 -22.40
CA HIS A 157 12.49 -23.26 -21.49
C HIS A 157 13.23 -22.56 -20.34
N THR A 158 14.27 -23.19 -19.79
CA THR A 158 15.09 -22.59 -18.72
C THR A 158 15.84 -21.36 -19.23
N GLU A 159 16.39 -21.41 -20.43
CA GLU A 159 17.04 -20.28 -21.09
C GLU A 159 16.05 -19.15 -21.40
N ALA A 160 14.86 -19.48 -21.92
CA ALA A 160 13.81 -18.51 -22.18
C ALA A 160 13.33 -17.82 -20.89
N LYS A 161 13.23 -18.57 -19.77
CA LYS A 161 12.93 -18.00 -18.44
C LYS A 161 14.03 -17.06 -17.97
N LYS A 162 15.29 -17.45 -18.11
CA LYS A 162 16.45 -16.62 -17.75
C LYS A 162 16.49 -15.33 -18.59
N ALA A 163 16.13 -15.42 -19.87
CA ALA A 163 16.03 -14.29 -20.78
C ALA A 163 14.72 -13.48 -20.62
N ARG A 164 13.82 -13.91 -19.73
CA ARG A 164 12.47 -13.32 -19.55
C ARG A 164 11.67 -13.23 -20.86
N ALA A 165 11.87 -14.19 -21.76
CA ALA A 165 11.24 -14.27 -23.07
C ALA A 165 10.03 -15.22 -23.11
N VAL A 166 9.63 -15.80 -21.97
CA VAL A 166 8.48 -16.73 -21.90
C VAL A 166 7.17 -15.96 -21.97
N THR A 167 6.55 -16.00 -23.15
CA THR A 167 5.17 -15.56 -23.36
C THR A 167 4.19 -16.71 -23.13
N VAL A 168 2.90 -16.40 -22.99
CA VAL A 168 1.84 -17.41 -22.88
C VAL A 168 1.81 -18.35 -24.10
N GLU A 169 2.10 -17.82 -25.29
CA GLU A 169 2.16 -18.58 -26.53
C GLU A 169 3.35 -19.53 -26.57
N LEU A 170 4.54 -19.07 -26.16
CA LEU A 170 5.74 -19.89 -26.08
C LEU A 170 5.57 -21.01 -25.05
N GLU A 171 4.99 -20.74 -23.88
CA GLU A 171 4.69 -21.74 -22.86
C GLU A 171 3.74 -22.84 -23.38
N ARG A 172 2.69 -22.45 -24.13
CA ARG A 172 1.78 -23.41 -24.78
C ARG A 172 2.49 -24.26 -25.82
N ALA A 173 3.36 -23.64 -26.65
CA ALA A 173 4.13 -24.34 -27.65
C ALA A 173 5.12 -25.35 -27.01
N ILE A 174 5.82 -24.96 -25.94
CA ILE A 174 6.74 -25.82 -25.18
C ILE A 174 6.00 -27.06 -24.66
N ARG A 175 4.84 -26.88 -24.02
CA ARG A 175 4.05 -28.00 -23.49
C ARG A 175 3.57 -28.94 -24.60
N ARG A 176 3.16 -28.39 -25.75
CA ARG A 176 2.77 -29.18 -26.91
C ARG A 176 3.94 -30.01 -27.44
N ARG A 177 5.11 -29.38 -27.61
CA ARG A 177 6.32 -30.04 -28.12
C ARG A 177 6.82 -31.16 -27.19
N ILE A 178 6.81 -30.95 -25.87
CA ILE A 178 7.16 -32.00 -24.90
C ILE A 178 6.23 -33.21 -25.03
N ARG A 179 4.93 -32.97 -25.26
CA ARG A 179 3.95 -34.05 -25.45
C ARG A 179 4.22 -34.83 -26.73
N GLU A 180 4.39 -34.12 -27.86
CA GLU A 180 4.72 -34.72 -29.16
C GLU A 180 5.98 -35.59 -29.07
N LEU A 181 7.06 -35.08 -28.46
CA LEU A 181 8.32 -35.82 -28.33
C LEU A 181 8.25 -37.02 -27.37
N ARG A 182 7.33 -36.99 -26.39
CA ARG A 182 7.07 -38.14 -25.52
C ARG A 182 6.24 -39.22 -26.22
N GLU A 183 5.29 -38.82 -27.06
CA GLU A 183 4.47 -39.74 -27.85
C GLU A 183 5.24 -40.36 -29.02
N THR A 184 6.25 -39.65 -29.55
CA THR A 184 7.06 -40.09 -30.71
C THR A 184 8.40 -40.72 -30.30
N GLY A 185 8.79 -40.63 -29.02
CA GLY A 185 10.05 -41.20 -28.53
C GLY A 185 10.02 -42.73 -28.48
N PRO A 186 11.19 -43.41 -28.62
CA PRO A 186 11.30 -44.88 -28.59
C PRO A 186 10.95 -45.53 -27.25
N GLU A 187 10.47 -44.75 -26.27
CA GLU A 187 10.08 -45.16 -24.92
C GLU A 187 8.56 -45.31 -24.75
N ALA A 188 7.79 -45.34 -25.85
CA ALA A 188 6.36 -45.64 -25.82
C ALA A 188 6.04 -47.16 -25.79
N ALA A 189 7.04 -48.04 -25.75
CA ALA A 189 6.88 -49.49 -25.92
C ALA A 189 7.12 -50.34 -24.66
N ILE A 190 7.14 -49.78 -23.45
CA ILE A 190 7.21 -50.59 -22.21
C ILE A 190 6.28 -50.01 -21.14
N MET A 191 4.98 -50.32 -21.25
CA MET A 191 4.10 -50.33 -20.08
C MET A 191 4.03 -51.75 -19.52
N PRO A 192 4.56 -52.05 -18.32
CA PRO A 192 4.10 -53.20 -17.57
C PRO A 192 2.72 -52.88 -16.98
N THR A 193 1.74 -53.72 -17.33
CA THR A 193 0.42 -53.81 -16.71
C THR A 193 0.52 -53.85 -15.17
N PRO A 194 -0.24 -53.04 -14.43
CA PRO A 194 -0.35 -53.20 -12.98
C PRO A 194 -1.26 -54.40 -12.66
N THR A 195 -0.66 -55.46 -12.11
CA THR A 195 -1.38 -56.58 -11.49
C THR A 195 -2.11 -56.08 -10.23
N PRO A 196 -3.40 -56.42 -10.02
CA PRO A 196 -4.13 -56.05 -8.82
C PRO A 196 -3.80 -57.01 -7.66
N THR A 197 -3.27 -56.48 -6.57
CA THR A 197 -3.02 -57.22 -5.31
C THR A 197 -4.16 -56.93 -4.32
N PRO A 198 -4.66 -57.94 -3.57
CA PRO A 198 -5.98 -57.88 -2.92
C PRO A 198 -6.01 -57.17 -1.57
N LYS A 199 -7.24 -56.76 -1.21
CA LYS A 199 -7.68 -56.17 0.07
C LYS A 199 -7.21 -56.98 1.29
N LEU A 200 -6.63 -56.29 2.26
CA LEU A 200 -6.59 -56.71 3.66
C LEU A 200 -7.37 -55.72 4.53
N ALA A 201 -8.04 -56.32 5.50
CA ALA A 201 -9.21 -55.82 6.20
C ALA A 201 -8.88 -54.89 7.38
N GLN A 202 -9.84 -54.00 7.64
CA GLN A 202 -10.40 -53.63 8.94
C GLN A 202 -9.45 -53.25 10.09
N GLY A 203 -9.60 -51.99 10.53
CA GLY A 203 -9.27 -51.60 11.90
C GLY A 203 -9.62 -50.16 12.21
N GLY A 204 -10.69 -49.95 12.99
CA GLY A 204 -10.79 -48.80 13.89
C GLY A 204 -11.54 -47.56 13.39
N ILE A 205 -12.87 -47.61 13.42
CA ILE A 205 -13.71 -46.40 13.56
C ILE A 205 -13.59 -45.97 15.02
N VAL A 206 -12.92 -44.85 15.29
CA VAL A 206 -13.06 -44.11 16.56
C VAL A 206 -13.95 -42.91 16.28
N ALA A 207 -15.17 -42.97 16.80
CA ALA A 207 -16.14 -41.89 16.76
C ALA A 207 -15.66 -40.68 17.58
N PRO A 208 -15.93 -39.45 17.12
CA PRO A 208 -15.64 -38.25 17.89
C PRO A 208 -16.63 -38.10 19.05
N GLN A 209 -16.11 -37.96 20.27
CA GLN A 209 -16.91 -37.57 21.43
C GLN A 209 -17.23 -36.06 21.36
N PRO A 210 -18.51 -35.66 21.51
CA PRO A 210 -18.89 -34.28 21.73
C PRO A 210 -19.26 -34.08 23.19
N GLU A 211 -18.41 -33.44 24.01
CA GLU A 211 -18.86 -32.81 25.26
C GLU A 211 -17.76 -31.96 25.90
N ARG A 212 -17.84 -30.63 25.73
CA ARG A 212 -17.75 -29.76 26.91
C ARG A 212 -18.40 -28.40 26.69
N ALA A 213 -19.36 -28.16 27.56
CA ALA A 213 -20.21 -26.99 27.67
C ALA A 213 -19.44 -25.67 27.67
N VAL A 214 -20.00 -24.73 26.94
CA VAL A 214 -19.75 -23.29 27.00
C VAL A 214 -20.08 -22.82 28.42
N GLN A 215 -19.06 -22.47 29.22
CA GLN A 215 -19.27 -21.66 30.41
C GLN A 215 -19.44 -20.21 29.97
N ALA A 216 -20.66 -19.71 30.11
CA ALA A 216 -20.99 -18.30 29.99
C ALA A 216 -20.19 -17.51 31.04
N ALA A 217 -19.27 -16.67 30.57
CA ALA A 217 -18.58 -15.70 31.40
C ALA A 217 -19.59 -14.65 31.89
N SER A 218 -19.80 -14.59 33.20
CA SER A 218 -20.54 -13.51 33.86
C SER A 218 -19.92 -12.15 33.50
N PRO A 219 -20.71 -11.11 33.17
CA PRO A 219 -20.19 -9.78 32.92
C PRO A 219 -19.61 -9.20 34.20
N ARG A 220 -18.34 -8.78 34.15
CA ARG A 220 -17.67 -8.08 35.24
C ARG A 220 -18.36 -6.73 35.50
N PRO A 221 -18.54 -6.31 36.76
CA PRO A 221 -19.13 -5.02 37.08
C PRO A 221 -18.27 -3.86 36.56
N VAL A 222 -18.94 -2.90 35.95
CA VAL A 222 -18.36 -1.66 35.40
C VAL A 222 -17.72 -0.85 36.53
N PRO A 223 -16.45 -0.43 36.43
CA PRO A 223 -15.87 0.48 37.41
C PRO A 223 -16.52 1.86 37.29
N THR A 224 -17.13 2.33 38.37
CA THR A 224 -17.70 3.66 38.51
C THR A 224 -16.62 4.73 38.28
N PRO A 225 -16.85 5.76 37.47
CA PRO A 225 -15.87 6.82 37.28
C PRO A 225 -15.65 7.60 38.59
N PRO A 226 -14.41 8.01 38.89
CA PRO A 226 -14.11 8.81 40.07
C PRO A 226 -14.79 10.18 39.95
N LYS A 227 -15.49 10.59 41.01
CA LYS A 227 -16.05 11.93 41.16
C LYS A 227 -14.91 12.94 41.22
N VAL A 228 -14.62 13.60 40.10
CA VAL A 228 -13.72 14.75 40.09
C VAL A 228 -14.45 15.90 40.79
N ARG A 229 -13.92 16.25 41.96
CA ARG A 229 -14.34 17.38 42.80
C ARG A 229 -13.96 18.67 42.08
N LEU A 230 -14.95 19.34 41.51
CA LEU A 230 -14.80 20.63 40.83
C LEU A 230 -14.73 21.75 41.88
N GLU A 231 -13.57 21.92 42.53
CA GLU A 231 -13.21 23.18 43.19
C GLU A 231 -11.70 23.41 43.09
N GLU A 232 -11.28 24.32 42.21
CA GLU A 232 -10.38 25.42 42.58
C GLU A 232 -10.11 26.39 41.40
N THR A 233 -10.73 27.57 41.53
CA THR A 233 -10.12 28.91 41.36
C THR A 233 -9.15 29.17 40.18
N VAL A 234 -9.70 29.49 38.99
CA VAL A 234 -8.96 30.33 38.03
C VAL A 234 -9.14 31.80 38.40
N ARG A 235 -8.09 32.36 39.02
CA ARG A 235 -7.92 33.79 39.25
C ARG A 235 -7.90 34.55 37.91
N ARG A 236 -8.85 35.45 37.75
CA ARG A 236 -8.99 36.39 36.62
C ARG A 236 -7.82 37.39 36.62
N PRO A 237 -7.00 37.49 35.57
CA PRO A 237 -5.98 38.53 35.49
C PRO A 237 -6.64 39.91 35.30
N LYS A 238 -6.32 40.80 36.23
CA LYS A 238 -6.78 42.19 36.30
C LYS A 238 -5.82 43.06 35.48
N GLY A 239 -6.31 43.63 34.38
CA GLY A 239 -5.68 44.81 33.76
C GLY A 239 -5.33 44.68 32.29
N ALA A 240 -6.29 44.96 31.41
CA ALA A 240 -6.00 45.46 30.07
C ALA A 240 -6.55 46.89 29.97
N ARG A 241 -5.64 47.86 29.91
CA ARG A 241 -5.92 49.29 29.72
C ARG A 241 -6.63 49.51 28.39
N ARG A 242 -7.75 50.24 28.44
CA ARG A 242 -8.45 50.79 27.27
C ARG A 242 -7.49 51.67 26.42
N PRO A 243 -7.41 51.51 25.09
CA PRO A 243 -6.73 52.47 24.24
C PRO A 243 -7.55 53.77 24.14
N GLN A 244 -6.85 54.88 24.35
CA GLN A 244 -7.35 56.25 24.31
C GLN A 244 -7.65 56.63 22.84
N LYS A 245 -8.89 57.04 22.55
CA LYS A 245 -9.29 57.58 21.24
C LYS A 245 -8.44 58.82 20.91
N GLN A 246 -7.59 58.73 19.89
CA GLN A 246 -6.96 59.90 19.28
C GLN A 246 -8.01 60.69 18.47
N LYS A 247 -8.13 61.99 18.79
CA LYS A 247 -8.93 62.96 18.04
C LYS A 247 -8.25 63.26 16.69
N PRO A 248 -8.98 63.33 15.57
CA PRO A 248 -8.42 63.79 14.30
C PRO A 248 -8.12 65.30 14.36
N ARG A 249 -6.90 65.69 13.98
CA ARG A 249 -6.55 67.09 13.67
C ARG A 249 -7.20 67.46 12.34
N GLY A 250 -8.01 68.51 12.36
CA GLY A 250 -8.57 69.11 11.16
C GLY A 250 -7.50 69.79 10.28
N PRO A 251 -7.86 70.12 9.03
CA PRO A 251 -6.91 70.64 8.04
C PRO A 251 -6.58 72.11 8.34
N ARG A 252 -5.31 72.48 8.20
CA ARG A 252 -4.91 73.89 8.07
C ARG A 252 -5.05 74.27 6.59
N GLY A 253 -5.74 75.39 6.36
CA GLY A 253 -5.78 76.05 5.06
C GLY A 253 -4.46 76.72 4.70
#